data_AF-A0A1X2GM88-F1
#
_entry.id   AF-A0A1X2GM88-F1
#
_cell.length_a   1.000
_cell.length_b   1.000
_cell.length_c   1.000
_cell.angle_alpha   90.00
_cell.angle_beta   90.00
_cell.angle_gamma   90.00
#
_symmetry.space_group_name_H-M   'P 1'
#
loop_
_entity.id
_entity.type
_entity.pdbx_description
1 polymer ?
#
loop_
_entity_poly.entity_id
_entity_poly.type
_entity_poly.pdbx_seq_one_letter_code
_entity_poly.pdbx_strand_id
1 'polypeptide(L)'
;MLPLDPNAQGRLYIRVIAAENLDFPIDKDGPIVKCALSDGIQVQESQHSAMGHDIHFEHDFVLENVALSVDLTLTLHAMYAEDMQTPQPATSKRRPKRTSFTSRAHDDDLARYINPQDGSLAQTRFSPGAIGVECINKVCTASFVLVNGWYRPVKRPGTSMFLGKAKRDMKSLVQEKAVGKITMELFFIPQPSSKIADLPMSMEGCEHAVNMQRFLSKVWQAGYMSQLGGDVKSWRRAYFKLKGGQLYRFSDSFHSPRAVIDLSRASGLVVDGRLVVDAQARQNLMTLVEAQDPNGILVDNQGNTSTSTIVSQATQQQIMFEQQKLFSEMYAHHPPLSPSHEAWDASSMDCLSTISISQTTTTTADSTMNGEDARLPAESDMPSYGVKNSFQLRFEDGQIIDFFTDSLDERDEWLRLFKAILGRVPKMPSWLA
;
A
#
# COMPACT_ATOMS: atom_id res chain seq x y z
N MET A 1 -2.54 -21.54 -10.00
CA MET A 1 -2.08 -21.26 -8.62
C MET A 1 -2.01 -22.57 -7.88
N LEU A 2 -0.86 -22.90 -7.29
CA LEU A 2 -0.75 -24.02 -6.36
C LEU A 2 -1.57 -23.69 -5.10
N PRO A 3 -2.20 -24.68 -4.44
CA PRO A 3 -2.88 -24.44 -3.17
C PRO A 3 -1.86 -23.94 -2.14
N LEU A 4 -2.20 -22.86 -1.45
CA LEU A 4 -1.38 -22.34 -0.38
C LEU A 4 -1.27 -23.38 0.73
N ASP A 5 -0.05 -23.61 1.21
CA ASP A 5 0.18 -24.46 2.37
C ASP A 5 -0.61 -23.85 3.55
N PRO A 6 -1.54 -24.58 4.18
CA PRO A 6 -2.27 -24.08 5.35
C PRO A 6 -1.35 -23.74 6.54
N ASN A 7 -0.12 -24.27 6.54
CA ASN A 7 0.93 -23.92 7.50
C ASN A 7 1.84 -22.77 7.02
N ALA A 8 1.56 -22.16 5.86
CA ALA A 8 2.28 -20.98 5.42
C ALA A 8 2.10 -19.88 6.46
N GLN A 9 3.20 -19.52 7.11
CA GLN A 9 3.28 -18.38 8.01
C GLN A 9 3.66 -17.14 7.22
N GLY A 10 3.11 -16.01 7.63
CA GLY A 10 3.38 -14.74 6.98
C GLY A 10 3.09 -13.57 7.89
N ARG A 11 3.16 -12.36 7.32
CA ARG A 11 2.75 -11.15 8.03
C ARG A 11 1.36 -10.74 7.56
N LEU A 12 0.48 -10.49 8.52
CA LEU A 12 -0.90 -10.10 8.28
C LEU A 12 -1.11 -8.65 8.77
N TYR A 13 -1.60 -7.81 7.88
CA TYR A 13 -2.01 -6.45 8.16
C TYR A 13 -3.53 -6.41 8.15
N ILE A 14 -4.12 -5.82 9.18
CA ILE A 14 -5.56 -5.65 9.32
C ILE A 14 -5.83 -4.20 9.67
N ARG A 15 -6.55 -3.49 8.82
CA ARG A 15 -7.10 -2.17 9.15
C ARG A 15 -8.57 -2.33 9.51
N VAL A 16 -8.93 -1.99 10.73
CA VAL A 16 -10.34 -1.91 11.13
C VAL A 16 -10.87 -0.55 10.69
N ILE A 17 -11.71 -0.51 9.65
CA ILE A 17 -12.30 0.72 9.13
C ILE A 17 -13.40 1.19 10.08
N ALA A 18 -14.48 0.40 10.17
CA ALA A 18 -15.67 0.80 10.90
C ALA A 18 -16.48 -0.39 11.41
N ALA A 19 -17.16 -0.20 12.54
CA ALA A 19 -18.28 -1.03 12.99
C ALA A 19 -19.59 -0.30 12.66
N GLU A 20 -20.46 -0.94 11.89
CA GLU A 20 -21.65 -0.33 11.29
C GLU A 20 -22.92 -1.06 11.71
N ASN A 21 -24.04 -0.32 11.71
CA ASN A 21 -25.37 -0.84 12.04
C ASN A 21 -25.42 -1.54 13.41
N LEU A 22 -24.77 -0.95 14.42
CA LEU A 22 -24.72 -1.52 15.75
C LEU A 22 -26.09 -1.44 16.44
N ASP A 23 -26.69 -2.58 16.76
CA ASP A 23 -28.01 -2.71 17.39
C ASP A 23 -27.91 -2.70 18.92
N PHE A 24 -27.49 -1.54 19.45
CA PHE A 24 -27.41 -1.27 20.88
C PHE A 24 -28.31 -0.10 21.30
N PRO A 25 -28.86 -0.11 22.52
CA PRO A 25 -29.45 1.07 23.11
C PRO A 25 -28.34 2.04 23.53
N ILE A 26 -28.10 3.10 22.74
CA ILE A 26 -27.00 4.06 22.97
C ILE A 26 -27.56 5.30 23.67
N ASP A 27 -27.03 5.59 24.85
CA ASP A 27 -27.32 6.81 25.60
C ASP A 27 -26.36 7.95 25.21
N LYS A 28 -26.77 9.21 25.48
CA LYS A 28 -25.96 10.41 25.16
C LYS A 28 -24.64 10.47 25.94
N ASP A 29 -24.58 9.85 27.12
CA ASP A 29 -23.39 9.70 27.95
C ASP A 29 -22.83 8.27 27.82
N GLY A 30 -22.76 7.77 26.58
CA GLY A 30 -22.37 6.39 26.28
C GLY A 30 -20.90 6.07 26.61
N PRO A 31 -20.57 4.77 26.77
CA PRO A 31 -19.21 4.35 27.03
C PRO A 31 -18.28 4.67 25.86
N ILE A 32 -16.98 4.62 26.14
CA ILE A 32 -15.93 4.67 25.13
C ILE A 32 -15.69 3.24 24.63
N VAL A 33 -15.52 3.07 23.33
CA VAL A 33 -15.32 1.77 22.69
C VAL A 33 -13.91 1.65 22.14
N LYS A 34 -13.31 0.47 22.29
CA LYS A 34 -12.05 0.11 21.64
C LYS A 34 -12.15 -1.27 20.98
N CYS A 35 -11.35 -1.51 19.96
CA CYS A 35 -11.18 -2.81 19.33
C CYS A 35 -9.96 -3.52 19.92
N ALA A 36 -10.09 -4.80 20.25
CA ALA A 36 -8.99 -5.65 20.65
C ALA A 36 -8.91 -6.86 19.73
N LEU A 37 -7.76 -7.03 19.06
CA LEU A 37 -7.47 -8.17 18.20
C LEU A 37 -6.62 -9.18 18.97
N SER A 38 -7.08 -10.42 19.03
CA SER A 38 -6.36 -11.52 19.66
C SER A 38 -6.14 -12.68 18.70
N ASP A 39 -4.91 -13.20 18.70
CA ASP A 39 -4.52 -14.45 18.03
C ASP A 39 -4.56 -15.67 18.98
N GLY A 40 -5.11 -15.49 20.19
CA GLY A 40 -5.15 -16.49 21.26
C GLY A 40 -3.92 -16.49 22.18
N ILE A 41 -2.85 -15.76 21.85
CA ILE A 41 -1.63 -15.64 22.66
C ILE A 41 -1.40 -14.18 23.05
N GLN A 42 -1.41 -13.30 22.06
CA GLN A 42 -1.24 -11.87 22.19
C GLN A 42 -2.57 -11.15 21.96
N VAL A 43 -2.66 -9.94 22.52
CA VAL A 43 -3.78 -9.02 22.34
C VAL A 43 -3.21 -7.65 21.97
N GLN A 44 -3.66 -7.12 20.84
CA GLN A 44 -3.38 -5.74 20.43
C GLN A 44 -4.68 -4.93 20.55
N GLU A 45 -4.58 -3.69 21.00
CA GLU A 45 -5.74 -2.83 21.25
C GLU A 45 -5.67 -1.53 20.44
N SER A 46 -6.82 -1.07 19.95
CA SER A 46 -6.95 0.19 19.23
C SER A 46 -7.04 1.39 20.16
N GLN A 47 -6.97 2.56 19.55
CA GLN A 47 -7.38 3.80 20.20
C GLN A 47 -8.86 3.75 20.60
N HIS A 48 -9.20 4.66 21.51
CA HIS A 48 -10.51 4.81 22.10
C HIS A 48 -11.39 5.72 21.23
N SER A 49 -12.58 5.24 20.87
CA SER A 49 -13.58 5.97 20.08
C SER A 49 -14.88 6.15 20.88
N ALA A 50 -15.61 7.22 20.62
CA ALA A 50 -16.94 7.40 21.21
C ALA A 50 -17.91 6.34 20.68
N MET A 51 -18.80 5.84 21.55
CA MET A 51 -19.84 4.90 21.13
C MET A 51 -20.87 5.58 20.22
N GLY A 52 -21.20 4.89 19.13
CA GLY A 52 -22.23 5.27 18.18
C GLY A 52 -22.81 4.03 17.50
N HIS A 53 -23.88 4.21 16.72
CA HIS A 53 -24.41 3.12 15.89
C HIS A 53 -23.44 2.76 14.76
N ASP A 54 -22.67 3.75 14.30
CA ASP A 54 -21.55 3.59 13.39
C ASP A 54 -20.30 4.19 14.05
N ILE A 55 -19.26 3.38 14.20
CA ILE A 55 -18.01 3.76 14.86
C ILE A 55 -16.87 3.56 13.87
N HIS A 56 -16.12 4.63 13.61
CA HIS A 56 -14.93 4.59 12.76
C HIS A 56 -13.69 4.45 13.64
N PHE A 57 -12.83 3.50 13.30
CA PHE A 57 -11.61 3.23 14.07
C PHE A 57 -10.35 3.65 13.31
N GLU A 58 -10.29 3.36 12.00
CA GLU A 58 -9.12 3.59 11.14
C GLU A 58 -7.81 3.15 11.81
N HIS A 59 -7.85 1.95 12.41
CA HIS A 59 -6.75 1.42 13.20
C HIS A 59 -6.08 0.22 12.54
N ASP A 60 -4.76 0.30 12.40
CA ASP A 60 -3.93 -0.73 11.80
C ASP A 60 -3.39 -1.69 12.88
N PHE A 61 -3.69 -2.98 12.73
CA PHE A 61 -3.06 -4.08 13.45
C PHE A 61 -2.07 -4.79 12.53
N VAL A 62 -0.88 -5.07 13.06
CA VAL A 62 0.16 -5.81 12.35
C VAL A 62 0.53 -7.04 13.16
N LEU A 63 0.25 -8.21 12.58
CA LEU A 63 0.56 -9.50 13.19
C LEU A 63 1.70 -10.17 12.44
N GLU A 64 2.73 -10.56 13.18
CA GLU A 64 3.91 -11.23 12.64
C GLU A 64 3.79 -12.75 12.76
N ASN A 65 4.31 -13.48 11.76
CA ASN A 65 4.39 -14.95 11.76
C ASN A 65 3.05 -15.67 11.99
N VAL A 66 1.96 -15.10 11.46
CA VAL A 66 0.62 -15.69 11.55
C VAL A 66 0.49 -16.82 10.54
N ALA A 67 0.10 -18.00 11.02
CA ALA A 67 -0.29 -19.11 10.16
C ALA A 67 -1.74 -18.91 9.68
N LEU A 68 -2.01 -19.30 8.44
CA LEU A 68 -3.34 -19.20 7.84
C LEU A 68 -4.41 -20.05 8.56
N SER A 69 -4.00 -21.07 9.31
CA SER A 69 -4.90 -21.94 10.08
C SER A 69 -5.36 -21.38 11.44
N VAL A 70 -4.81 -20.25 11.89
CA VAL A 70 -5.14 -19.67 13.21
C VAL A 70 -6.48 -18.93 13.16
N ASP A 71 -7.33 -19.14 14.16
CA ASP A 71 -8.55 -18.35 14.32
C ASP A 71 -8.24 -17.04 15.06
N LEU A 72 -8.39 -15.93 14.36
CA LEU A 72 -8.27 -14.60 14.96
C LEU A 72 -9.61 -14.15 15.51
N THR A 73 -9.54 -13.45 16.63
CA THR A 73 -10.72 -12.97 17.34
C THR A 73 -10.61 -11.47 17.54
N LEU A 74 -11.51 -10.72 16.92
CA LEU A 74 -11.63 -9.28 17.15
C LEU A 74 -12.81 -9.01 18.08
N THR A 75 -12.56 -8.28 19.16
CA THR A 75 -13.54 -8.00 20.21
C THR A 75 -13.69 -6.49 20.39
N LEU A 76 -14.93 -6.00 20.39
CA LEU A 76 -15.25 -4.64 20.80
C LEU A 76 -15.39 -4.61 22.31
N HIS A 77 -14.68 -3.72 22.98
CA HIS A 77 -14.79 -3.49 24.41
C HIS A 77 -15.42 -2.12 24.66
N ALA A 78 -16.39 -2.06 25.58
CA ALA A 78 -17.00 -0.84 26.06
C ALA A 78 -16.47 -0.54 27.47
N MET A 79 -15.99 0.67 27.68
CA MET A 79 -15.42 1.16 28.93
C MET A 79 -16.08 2.48 29.32
N TYR A 80 -16.53 2.62 30.56
CA TYR A 80 -17.05 3.90 31.05
C TYR A 80 -15.90 4.77 31.55
N ALA A 81 -16.03 6.10 31.38
CA ALA A 81 -14.99 7.05 31.77
C ALA A 81 -14.65 7.00 33.29
N GLU A 82 -15.58 6.54 34.13
CA GLU A 82 -15.39 6.37 35.57
C GLU A 82 -14.37 5.26 35.92
N ASP A 83 -14.18 4.27 35.04
CA ASP A 83 -13.24 3.16 35.23
C ASP A 83 -11.78 3.54 34.85
N MET A 84 -11.55 4.74 34.30
CA MET A 84 -10.20 5.23 33.98
C MET A 84 -9.48 5.93 35.14
N GLN A 85 -10.12 6.11 36.30
CA GLN A 85 -9.42 6.58 37.50
C GLN A 85 -8.57 5.47 38.11
N THR A 86 -7.25 5.69 38.13
CA THR A 86 -6.21 4.82 38.73
C THR A 86 -6.55 4.36 40.15
N PRO A 87 -6.19 3.12 40.55
CA PRO A 87 -6.37 2.67 41.93
C PRO A 87 -5.44 3.46 42.87
N GLN A 88 -5.99 4.42 43.61
CA GLN A 88 -5.29 5.02 44.74
C GLN A 88 -5.14 3.97 45.87
N PRO A 89 -3.99 3.94 46.57
CA PRO A 89 -3.76 2.94 47.61
C PRO A 89 -4.78 3.08 48.74
N ALA A 90 -5.35 1.95 49.13
CA ALA A 90 -6.39 1.83 50.14
C ALA A 90 -5.95 2.47 51.46
N THR A 91 -6.60 3.57 51.83
CA THR A 91 -6.67 3.99 53.24
C THR A 91 -8.07 3.68 53.76
N SER A 92 -8.10 2.77 54.74
CA SER A 92 -9.31 2.27 55.38
C SER A 92 -10.10 3.40 56.04
N LYS A 93 -11.29 3.72 55.53
CA LYS A 93 -12.35 4.33 56.34
C LYS A 93 -13.69 3.68 55.98
N ARG A 94 -14.14 2.79 56.87
CA ARG A 94 -15.50 2.23 56.89
C ARG A 94 -16.50 3.39 56.83
N ARG A 95 -17.33 3.44 55.79
CA ARG A 95 -18.52 4.30 55.75
C ARG A 95 -19.78 3.45 55.96
N PRO A 96 -20.77 3.96 56.71
CA PRO A 96 -21.93 3.19 57.11
C PRO A 96 -22.92 3.04 55.94
N LYS A 97 -23.61 1.91 55.90
CA LYS A 97 -24.80 1.69 55.08
C LYS A 97 -25.83 2.79 55.39
N ARG A 98 -26.04 3.72 54.47
CA ARG A 98 -27.25 4.54 54.42
C ARG A 98 -28.08 4.11 53.22
N THR A 99 -29.25 3.61 53.59
CA THR A 99 -30.42 3.38 52.76
C THR A 99 -30.95 4.68 52.14
N SER A 100 -31.67 4.50 51.03
CA SER A 100 -32.50 5.46 50.30
C SER A 100 -31.78 6.58 49.53
N PHE A 101 -31.50 6.29 48.26
CA PHE A 101 -31.81 7.19 47.16
C PHE A 101 -32.64 6.39 46.15
N THR A 102 -33.82 6.90 45.81
CA THR A 102 -34.57 6.51 44.61
C THR A 102 -33.77 7.00 43.41
N SER A 103 -32.79 6.23 42.95
CA SER A 103 -32.18 6.46 41.64
C SER A 103 -33.20 6.03 40.60
N ARG A 104 -33.44 6.91 39.62
CA ARG A 104 -34.32 6.67 38.49
C ARG A 104 -33.96 5.33 37.86
N ALA A 105 -34.88 4.39 37.90
CA ALA A 105 -34.82 3.15 37.14
C ALA A 105 -35.04 3.46 35.64
N HIS A 106 -34.10 4.21 35.04
CA HIS A 106 -33.74 3.94 33.66
C HIS A 106 -32.71 2.81 33.78
N ASP A 107 -33.25 1.60 33.83
CA ASP A 107 -32.52 0.34 33.77
C ASP A 107 -31.45 0.49 32.67
N ASP A 108 -30.18 0.26 33.00
CA ASP A 108 -29.04 0.42 32.10
C ASP A 108 -29.13 -0.65 31.00
N ASP A 109 -29.95 -0.35 30.00
CA ASP A 109 -30.37 -1.25 28.93
C ASP A 109 -29.16 -1.74 28.12
N LEU A 110 -28.08 -0.96 28.11
CA LEU A 110 -26.79 -1.23 27.48
C LEU A 110 -25.92 -2.19 28.31
N ALA A 111 -25.92 -2.10 29.64
CA ALA A 111 -25.20 -3.03 30.52
C ALA A 111 -25.62 -4.51 30.33
N ARG A 112 -26.77 -4.78 29.70
CA ARG A 112 -27.20 -6.12 29.29
C ARG A 112 -26.40 -6.72 28.14
N TYR A 113 -25.77 -5.87 27.34
CA TYR A 113 -24.92 -6.22 26.20
C TYR A 113 -23.43 -6.26 26.57
N ILE A 114 -23.04 -5.62 27.67
CA ILE A 114 -21.65 -5.59 28.12
C ILE A 114 -21.37 -6.81 29.00
N ASN A 115 -20.27 -7.50 28.71
CA ASN A 115 -19.77 -8.57 29.56
C ASN A 115 -19.17 -7.93 30.84
N PRO A 116 -19.66 -8.29 32.04
CA PRO A 116 -19.24 -7.66 33.28
C PRO A 116 -17.81 -7.99 33.72
N GLN A 117 -17.13 -8.96 33.09
CA GLN A 117 -15.78 -9.37 33.48
C GLN A 117 -14.68 -8.62 32.72
N ASP A 118 -14.87 -8.41 31.42
CA ASP A 118 -13.87 -7.89 30.48
C ASP A 118 -14.34 -6.64 29.71
N GLY A 119 -15.59 -6.20 29.92
CA GLY A 119 -16.18 -5.10 29.20
C GLY A 119 -16.48 -5.40 27.73
N SER A 120 -16.43 -6.66 27.29
CA SER A 120 -16.69 -7.00 25.89
C SER A 120 -18.15 -6.72 25.50
N LEU A 121 -18.34 -6.12 24.34
CA LEU A 121 -19.63 -5.72 23.78
C LEU A 121 -20.07 -6.65 22.63
N ALA A 122 -19.14 -6.98 21.73
CA ALA A 122 -19.36 -7.91 20.63
C ALA A 122 -18.04 -8.51 20.16
N GLN A 123 -18.11 -9.64 19.49
CA GLN A 123 -16.95 -10.36 18.97
C GLN A 123 -17.22 -10.85 17.55
N THR A 124 -16.18 -10.86 16.72
CA THR A 124 -16.13 -11.60 15.47
C THR A 124 -14.91 -12.50 15.46
N ARG A 125 -15.03 -13.65 14.80
CA ARG A 125 -13.95 -14.62 14.62
C ARG A 125 -13.76 -14.88 13.14
N PHE A 126 -12.52 -14.89 12.69
CA PHE A 126 -12.18 -15.16 11.32
C PHE A 126 -10.83 -15.85 11.22
N SER A 127 -10.72 -16.79 10.28
CA SER A 127 -9.45 -17.45 9.96
C SER A 127 -8.81 -16.73 8.76
N PRO A 128 -7.52 -16.35 8.82
CA PRO A 128 -6.80 -15.84 7.66
C PRO A 128 -6.77 -16.83 6.50
N GLY A 129 -6.90 -18.15 6.70
CA GLY A 129 -6.93 -19.12 5.61
C GLY A 129 -8.15 -19.02 4.70
N ALA A 130 -9.30 -18.62 5.25
CA ALA A 130 -10.53 -18.43 4.47
C ALA A 130 -10.47 -17.18 3.57
N ILE A 131 -9.59 -16.22 3.89
CA ILE A 131 -9.59 -14.86 3.33
C ILE A 131 -8.26 -14.57 2.61
N GLY A 132 -7.18 -15.06 3.18
CA GLY A 132 -5.80 -14.81 2.82
C GLY A 132 -5.45 -15.23 1.41
N VAL A 133 -6.14 -16.20 0.81
CA VAL A 133 -5.92 -16.55 -0.61
C VAL A 133 -6.20 -15.35 -1.53
N GLU A 134 -7.23 -14.55 -1.21
CA GLU A 134 -7.61 -13.37 -1.99
C GLU A 134 -6.80 -12.13 -1.58
N CYS A 135 -6.30 -12.08 -0.34
CA CYS A 135 -5.56 -10.95 0.22
C CYS A 135 -4.03 -11.07 0.08
N ILE A 136 -3.51 -12.09 -0.61
CA ILE A 136 -2.07 -12.20 -0.85
C ILE A 136 -1.61 -11.10 -1.79
N ASN A 137 -0.67 -10.28 -1.30
CA ASN A 137 -0.08 -9.16 -2.04
C ASN A 137 -1.12 -8.20 -2.64
N LYS A 138 -2.33 -8.17 -2.06
CA LYS A 138 -3.47 -7.36 -2.51
C LYS A 138 -4.30 -6.93 -1.31
N VAL A 139 -4.74 -5.68 -1.32
CA VAL A 139 -5.67 -5.16 -0.30
C VAL A 139 -7.05 -5.70 -0.62
N CYS A 140 -7.68 -6.32 0.38
CA CYS A 140 -9.02 -6.86 0.29
C CYS A 140 -9.88 -6.29 1.42
N THR A 141 -11.05 -5.76 1.06
CA THR A 141 -12.02 -5.27 2.02
C THR A 141 -13.04 -6.36 2.33
N ALA A 142 -13.08 -6.80 3.58
CA ALA A 142 -14.00 -7.82 4.06
C ALA A 142 -14.93 -7.27 5.13
N SER A 143 -16.09 -7.91 5.28
CA SER A 143 -17.14 -7.51 6.21
C SER A 143 -17.57 -8.70 7.04
N PHE A 144 -17.51 -8.56 8.36
CA PHE A 144 -17.83 -9.62 9.29
C PHE A 144 -19.01 -9.25 10.17
N VAL A 145 -19.80 -10.25 10.56
CA VAL A 145 -20.89 -10.07 11.51
C VAL A 145 -20.32 -9.97 12.92
N LEU A 146 -20.75 -8.95 13.66
CA LEU A 146 -20.47 -8.82 15.08
C LEU A 146 -21.53 -9.59 15.87
N VAL A 147 -21.09 -10.49 16.73
CA VAL A 147 -21.95 -11.35 17.54
C VAL A 147 -21.73 -11.06 19.02
N ASN A 148 -22.82 -10.91 19.76
CA ASN A 148 -22.81 -10.84 21.21
C ASN A 148 -23.21 -12.21 21.79
N GLY A 149 -22.23 -12.90 22.36
CA GLY A 149 -22.39 -14.21 22.99
C GLY A 149 -22.60 -14.15 24.50
N TRP A 150 -23.09 -13.05 25.06
CA TRP A 150 -23.35 -12.93 26.51
C TRP A 150 -24.57 -12.06 26.83
N TYR A 151 -25.36 -11.76 25.80
CA TYR A 151 -26.55 -10.92 25.90
C TYR A 151 -27.57 -11.51 26.87
N ARG A 152 -28.11 -10.65 27.75
CA ARG A 152 -29.15 -11.00 28.71
C ARG A 152 -30.51 -10.47 28.26
N PRO A 153 -31.40 -11.31 27.71
CA PRO A 153 -32.72 -10.85 27.27
C PRO A 153 -33.58 -10.43 28.46
N VAL A 154 -34.39 -9.40 28.26
CA VAL A 154 -35.37 -8.94 29.24
C VAL A 154 -36.44 -10.00 29.43
N LYS A 155 -36.56 -10.52 30.65
CA LYS A 155 -37.69 -11.38 31.00
C LYS A 155 -38.93 -10.50 31.14
N ARG A 156 -39.77 -10.42 30.11
CA ARG A 156 -41.08 -9.77 30.23
C ARG A 156 -41.94 -10.55 31.24
N PRO A 157 -42.42 -9.93 32.33
CA PRO A 157 -43.39 -10.57 33.20
C PRO A 157 -44.75 -10.56 32.48
N GLY A 158 -45.14 -11.66 31.82
CA GLY A 158 -46.47 -11.70 31.20
C GLY A 158 -46.85 -12.88 30.29
N THR A 159 -45.92 -13.67 29.75
CA THR A 159 -46.28 -14.72 28.77
C THR A 159 -45.81 -16.11 29.15
N SER A 160 -45.88 -16.44 30.44
CA SER A 160 -45.75 -17.83 30.90
C SER A 160 -46.99 -18.20 31.72
N MET A 161 -48.14 -18.17 31.05
CA MET A 161 -49.22 -19.10 31.37
C MET A 161 -49.11 -20.24 30.37
N PHE A 162 -49.23 -21.46 30.90
CA PHE A 162 -49.20 -22.77 30.26
C PHE A 162 -47.88 -23.55 30.32
N LEU A 163 -48.03 -24.70 31.00
CA LEU A 163 -47.13 -25.85 31.17
C LEU A 163 -46.03 -25.74 32.25
N GLY A 164 -46.45 -26.12 33.46
CA GLY A 164 -46.01 -27.41 34.01
C GLY A 164 -44.58 -27.47 34.53
N LYS A 165 -44.46 -27.59 35.85
CA LYS A 165 -43.26 -27.95 36.62
C LYS A 165 -42.36 -28.97 35.89
N ALA A 166 -41.28 -28.48 35.27
CA ALA A 166 -40.10 -29.27 34.96
C ALA A 166 -38.91 -28.68 35.73
N LYS A 167 -38.36 -29.49 36.63
CA LYS A 167 -37.13 -29.26 37.35
C LYS A 167 -35.97 -29.10 36.35
N ARG A 168 -35.17 -28.05 36.60
CA ARG A 168 -33.69 -27.99 36.68
C ARG A 168 -32.86 -28.62 35.55
N ASP A 169 -31.80 -27.88 35.21
CA ASP A 169 -30.74 -28.18 34.23
C ASP A 169 -31.10 -27.96 32.77
N MET A 170 -31.39 -26.70 32.42
CA MET A 170 -30.99 -26.18 31.12
C MET A 170 -30.06 -25.00 31.38
N LYS A 171 -28.75 -25.23 31.21
CA LYS A 171 -27.73 -24.19 31.05
C LYS A 171 -28.36 -23.14 30.12
N SER A 172 -28.60 -21.92 30.64
CA SER A 172 -29.19 -20.82 29.88
C SER A 172 -28.56 -20.82 28.50
N LEU A 173 -29.32 -21.19 27.46
CA LEU A 173 -28.87 -21.09 26.08
C LEU A 173 -28.57 -19.62 25.87
N VAL A 174 -27.29 -19.29 25.93
CA VAL A 174 -26.76 -17.99 25.58
C VAL A 174 -27.13 -17.82 24.11
N GLN A 175 -28.18 -17.05 23.85
CA GLN A 175 -28.61 -16.78 22.50
C GLN A 175 -27.62 -15.77 21.92
N GLU A 176 -26.75 -16.24 21.04
CA GLU A 176 -25.88 -15.38 20.24
C GLU A 176 -26.76 -14.40 19.46
N LYS A 177 -26.57 -13.10 19.74
CA LYS A 177 -27.28 -12.03 19.04
C LYS A 177 -26.32 -11.41 18.03
N ALA A 178 -26.69 -11.40 16.76
CA ALA A 178 -26.00 -10.56 15.78
C ALA A 178 -26.33 -9.09 16.11
N VAL A 179 -25.29 -8.29 16.34
CA VAL A 179 -25.41 -6.92 16.85
C VAL A 179 -24.86 -5.88 15.88
N GLY A 180 -24.39 -6.27 14.69
CA GLY A 180 -23.97 -5.35 13.65
C GLY A 180 -22.95 -5.99 12.71
N LYS A 181 -22.25 -5.14 11.96
CA LYS A 181 -21.18 -5.54 11.04
C LYS A 181 -19.90 -4.79 11.36
N ILE A 182 -18.75 -5.41 11.11
CA ILE A 182 -17.45 -4.74 11.13
C ILE A 182 -16.76 -4.91 9.79
N THR A 183 -16.31 -3.79 9.24
CA THR A 183 -15.65 -3.70 7.94
C THR A 183 -14.15 -3.52 8.17
N MET A 184 -13.34 -4.37 7.54
CA MET A 184 -11.89 -4.38 7.68
C MET A 184 -11.22 -4.52 6.33
N GLU A 185 -10.02 -3.97 6.19
CA GLU A 185 -9.10 -4.25 5.09
C GLU A 185 -8.01 -5.20 5.57
N LEU A 186 -7.69 -6.18 4.72
CA LEU A 186 -6.68 -7.17 5.01
C LEU A 186 -5.64 -7.21 3.89
N PHE A 187 -4.38 -7.42 4.29
CA PHE A 187 -3.26 -7.65 3.38
C PHE A 187 -2.35 -8.72 3.99
N PHE A 188 -2.06 -9.77 3.23
CA PHE A 188 -1.22 -10.86 3.69
C PHE A 188 0.04 -11.00 2.81
N ILE A 189 1.20 -11.09 3.47
CA ILE A 189 2.48 -11.38 2.83
C ILE A 189 2.92 -12.78 3.25
N PRO A 190 2.83 -13.79 2.36
CA PRO A 190 3.27 -15.15 2.68
C PRO A 190 4.80 -15.21 2.79
N GLN A 191 5.32 -15.93 3.80
CA GLN A 191 6.74 -16.28 3.98
C GLN A 191 7.72 -15.23 3.42
N PRO A 192 8.00 -14.15 4.16
CA PRO A 192 8.88 -13.11 3.66
C PRO A 192 10.27 -13.71 3.39
N SER A 193 10.63 -13.87 2.12
CA SER A 193 11.97 -14.28 1.68
C SER A 193 13.02 -13.18 1.90
N SER A 194 12.55 -11.96 2.09
CA SER A 194 13.30 -10.75 2.41
C SER A 194 13.50 -10.57 3.92
N LYS A 195 14.43 -9.68 4.30
CA LYS A 195 14.63 -9.35 5.71
C LYS A 195 13.36 -8.73 6.27
N ILE A 196 13.07 -8.99 7.54
CA ILE A 196 11.94 -8.39 8.28
C ILE A 196 11.90 -6.86 8.17
N ALA A 197 13.07 -6.23 8.05
CA ALA A 197 13.25 -4.79 7.89
C ALA A 197 12.78 -4.23 6.54
N ASP A 198 12.68 -5.06 5.50
CA ASP A 198 12.29 -4.63 4.15
C ASP A 198 10.76 -4.64 3.96
N LEU A 199 10.02 -5.25 4.89
CA LEU A 199 8.58 -5.35 4.87
C LEU A 199 7.91 -4.04 5.34
N PRO A 200 6.73 -3.70 4.81
CA PRO A 200 6.02 -2.50 5.21
C PRO A 200 5.70 -2.53 6.72
N MET A 201 5.78 -1.37 7.39
CA MET A 201 5.47 -1.26 8.82
C MET A 201 3.99 -1.03 9.10
N SER A 202 3.21 -0.63 8.09
CA SER A 202 1.80 -0.26 8.19
C SER A 202 1.01 -0.76 6.99
N MET A 203 -0.32 -0.72 7.09
CA MET A 203 -1.20 -1.00 5.94
C MET A 203 -0.98 0.02 4.81
N GLU A 204 -0.72 1.29 5.15
CA GLU A 204 -0.38 2.34 4.18
C GLU A 204 0.86 1.97 3.35
N GLY A 205 1.90 1.39 3.97
CA GLY A 205 3.07 0.89 3.24
C GLY A 205 2.74 -0.25 2.27
N CYS A 206 1.76 -1.10 2.62
CA CYS A 206 1.27 -2.16 1.74
C CYS A 206 0.50 -1.59 0.54
N GLU A 207 -0.42 -0.66 0.79
CA GLU A 207 -1.18 0.06 -0.25
C GLU A 207 -0.27 0.79 -1.22
N HIS A 208 0.74 1.48 -0.67
CA HIS A 208 1.74 2.17 -1.47
C HIS A 208 2.47 1.19 -2.41
N ALA A 209 2.88 0.02 -1.91
CA ALA A 209 3.51 -1.01 -2.72
C ALA A 209 2.58 -1.57 -3.82
N VAL A 210 1.31 -1.79 -3.52
CA VAL A 210 0.29 -2.20 -4.52
C VAL A 210 0.11 -1.11 -5.59
N ASN A 211 0.05 0.16 -5.20
CA ASN A 211 -0.08 1.27 -6.14
C ASN A 211 1.14 1.41 -7.05
N MET A 212 2.34 1.21 -6.49
CA MET A 212 3.57 1.10 -7.26
C MET A 212 3.53 -0.08 -8.24
N GLN A 213 3.06 -1.26 -7.83
CA GLN A 213 2.89 -2.41 -8.72
C GLN A 213 1.93 -2.10 -9.87
N ARG A 214 0.80 -1.45 -9.58
CA ARG A 214 -0.16 -0.98 -10.58
C ARG A 214 0.49 0.01 -11.55
N PHE A 215 1.22 1.00 -11.03
CA PHE A 215 1.95 1.97 -11.84
C PHE A 215 2.94 1.30 -12.78
N LEU A 216 3.75 0.38 -12.28
CA LEU A 216 4.79 -0.31 -13.06
C LEU A 216 4.20 -1.27 -14.11
N SER A 217 3.02 -1.82 -13.84
CA SER A 217 2.32 -2.72 -14.76
C SER A 217 1.49 -1.97 -15.81
N LYS A 218 1.08 -0.73 -15.53
CA LYS A 218 0.19 0.04 -16.41
C LYS A 218 0.91 0.52 -17.66
N VAL A 219 0.21 0.41 -18.79
CA VAL A 219 0.57 1.03 -20.06
C VAL A 219 0.04 2.46 -20.06
N TRP A 220 0.95 3.42 -20.10
CA TRP A 220 0.62 4.84 -20.05
C TRP A 220 0.28 5.41 -21.43
N GLN A 221 1.06 5.05 -22.43
CA GLN A 221 0.85 5.46 -23.81
C GLN A 221 1.52 4.47 -24.76
N ALA A 222 0.95 4.35 -25.95
CA ALA A 222 1.54 3.58 -27.04
C ALA A 222 1.29 4.30 -28.37
N GLY A 223 2.27 4.27 -29.25
CA GLY A 223 2.20 5.03 -30.49
C GLY A 223 3.47 4.92 -31.30
N TYR A 224 3.43 5.40 -32.54
CA TYR A 224 4.60 5.40 -33.40
C TYR A 224 5.45 6.64 -33.15
N MET A 225 6.76 6.46 -33.11
CA MET A 225 7.74 7.54 -33.09
C MET A 225 8.92 7.17 -33.99
N SER A 226 9.65 8.17 -34.47
CA SER A 226 10.94 7.96 -35.12
C SER A 226 12.07 8.17 -34.13
N GLN A 227 13.00 7.22 -34.05
CA GLN A 227 14.15 7.25 -33.15
C GLN A 227 15.45 7.45 -33.93
N LEU A 228 16.36 8.25 -33.38
CA LEU A 228 17.76 8.33 -33.74
C LEU A 228 18.61 8.24 -32.46
N GLY A 229 19.73 7.51 -32.48
CA GLY A 229 20.59 7.32 -31.32
C GLY A 229 20.28 6.03 -30.52
N GLY A 230 21.08 5.78 -29.49
CA GLY A 230 21.13 4.49 -28.79
C GLY A 230 21.69 3.38 -29.71
N ASP A 231 20.88 2.34 -29.97
CA ASP A 231 21.21 1.25 -30.89
C ASP A 231 20.98 1.60 -32.38
N VAL A 232 20.42 2.77 -32.67
CA VAL A 232 19.98 3.17 -34.03
C VAL A 232 20.86 4.27 -34.62
N LYS A 233 21.51 3.96 -35.73
CA LYS A 233 22.44 4.87 -36.42
C LYS A 233 21.78 5.88 -37.37
N SER A 234 20.51 5.71 -37.70
CA SER A 234 19.75 6.56 -38.63
C SER A 234 18.31 6.68 -38.14
N TRP A 235 17.58 7.72 -38.54
CA TRP A 235 16.15 7.83 -38.19
C TRP A 235 15.39 6.57 -38.60
N ARG A 236 14.71 5.94 -37.63
CA ARG A 236 13.84 4.79 -37.87
C ARG A 236 12.53 4.95 -37.13
N ARG A 237 11.44 4.87 -37.88
CA ARG A 237 10.08 4.76 -37.33
C ARG A 237 9.90 3.39 -36.67
N ALA A 238 9.33 3.37 -35.48
CA ALA A 238 9.00 2.15 -34.76
C ALA A 238 7.76 2.39 -33.88
N TYR A 239 7.09 1.32 -33.47
CA TYR A 239 6.02 1.39 -32.49
C TYR A 239 6.60 1.33 -31.08
N PHE A 240 6.18 2.24 -30.21
CA PHE A 240 6.62 2.34 -28.84
C PHE A 240 5.47 2.14 -27.87
N LYS A 241 5.74 1.48 -26.73
CA LYS A 241 4.79 1.30 -25.63
C LYS A 241 5.48 1.67 -24.33
N LEU A 242 4.99 2.69 -23.64
CA LEU A 242 5.45 3.06 -22.31
C LEU A 242 4.63 2.32 -21.26
N LYS A 243 5.29 1.43 -20.52
CA LYS A 243 4.70 0.65 -19.44
C LYS A 243 5.50 0.89 -18.16
N GLY A 244 4.86 1.45 -17.14
CA GLY A 244 5.56 1.89 -15.93
C GLY A 244 6.67 2.90 -16.23
N GLY A 245 7.90 2.55 -15.84
CA GLY A 245 9.12 3.31 -16.16
C GLY A 245 9.91 2.78 -17.36
N GLN A 246 9.34 1.87 -18.16
CA GLN A 246 10.04 1.23 -19.27
C GLN A 246 9.38 1.58 -20.61
N LEU A 247 10.19 2.03 -21.56
CA LEU A 247 9.76 2.34 -22.92
C LEU A 247 10.18 1.19 -23.85
N TYR A 248 9.21 0.41 -24.28
CA TYR A 248 9.40 -0.73 -25.16
C TYR A 248 9.34 -0.28 -26.61
N ARG A 249 10.35 -0.68 -27.39
CA ARG A 249 10.37 -0.48 -28.84
C ARG A 249 10.10 -1.79 -29.57
N PHE A 250 9.10 -1.79 -30.42
CA PHE A 250 8.72 -2.94 -31.23
C PHE A 250 9.32 -2.86 -32.63
N SER A 251 9.70 -4.02 -33.17
CA SER A 251 10.09 -4.13 -34.58
C SER A 251 8.87 -4.30 -35.48
N ASP A 252 8.95 -3.80 -36.71
CA ASP A 252 7.86 -3.93 -37.70
C ASP A 252 7.56 -5.39 -38.08
N SER A 253 8.50 -6.32 -37.89
CA SER A 253 8.39 -7.67 -38.44
C SER A 253 7.69 -8.69 -37.54
N PHE A 254 7.68 -8.53 -36.21
CA PHE A 254 7.25 -9.62 -35.30
C PHE A 254 6.37 -9.22 -34.12
N HIS A 255 5.95 -7.96 -33.98
CA HIS A 255 5.26 -7.47 -32.76
C HIS A 255 5.97 -7.86 -31.45
N SER A 256 7.25 -8.23 -31.51
CA SER A 256 8.09 -8.53 -30.37
C SER A 256 8.90 -7.29 -29.98
N PRO A 257 9.12 -7.07 -28.67
CA PRO A 257 9.94 -5.96 -28.20
C PRO A 257 11.40 -6.22 -28.60
N ARG A 258 11.96 -5.31 -29.40
CA ARG A 258 13.35 -5.38 -29.89
C ARG A 258 14.33 -4.76 -28.89
N ALA A 259 13.90 -3.69 -28.23
CA ALA A 259 14.69 -2.98 -27.23
C ALA A 259 13.79 -2.47 -26.12
N VAL A 260 14.33 -2.42 -24.91
CA VAL A 260 13.68 -1.84 -23.73
C VAL A 260 14.56 -0.70 -23.24
N ILE A 261 14.01 0.51 -23.24
CA ILE A 261 14.67 1.71 -22.75
C ILE A 261 14.18 1.93 -21.31
N ASP A 262 15.09 1.78 -20.35
CA ASP A 262 14.81 2.01 -18.94
C ASP A 262 14.89 3.50 -18.60
N LEU A 263 13.74 4.12 -18.34
CA LEU A 263 13.66 5.55 -18.04
C LEU A 263 14.17 5.90 -16.63
N SER A 264 14.39 4.90 -15.76
CA SER A 264 15.02 5.15 -14.46
C SER A 264 16.50 5.56 -14.60
N ARG A 265 17.13 5.30 -15.75
CA ARG A 265 18.53 5.65 -16.07
C ARG A 265 18.67 6.95 -16.86
N ALA A 266 17.56 7.62 -17.15
CA ALA A 266 17.57 8.86 -17.90
C ALA A 266 17.96 10.02 -16.98
N SER A 267 18.95 10.81 -17.41
CA SER A 267 19.48 11.97 -16.70
C SER A 267 18.74 13.27 -17.03
N GLY A 268 18.08 13.35 -18.19
CA GLY A 268 17.27 14.52 -18.52
C GLY A 268 16.45 14.45 -19.80
N LEU A 269 15.51 15.39 -19.93
CA LEU A 269 14.66 15.59 -21.11
C LEU A 269 14.94 16.96 -21.71
N VAL A 270 15.32 17.00 -22.98
CA VAL A 270 15.62 18.22 -23.73
C VAL A 270 14.58 18.41 -24.84
N VAL A 271 14.03 19.61 -24.94
CA VAL A 271 13.07 20.01 -25.96
C VAL A 271 13.52 21.33 -26.56
N ASP A 272 13.56 21.43 -27.90
CA ASP A 272 14.00 22.63 -28.62
C ASP A 272 15.37 23.15 -28.12
N GLY A 273 16.28 22.24 -27.79
CA GLY A 273 17.62 22.56 -27.27
C GLY A 273 17.69 22.99 -25.81
N ARG A 274 16.57 23.01 -25.08
CA ARG A 274 16.49 23.40 -23.67
C ARG A 274 16.23 22.20 -22.78
N LEU A 275 16.95 22.10 -21.66
CA LEU A 275 16.68 21.10 -20.63
C LEU A 275 15.36 21.46 -19.94
N VAL A 276 14.34 20.61 -20.13
CA VAL A 276 13.01 20.80 -19.54
C VAL A 276 12.85 19.99 -18.26
N VAL A 277 13.55 18.86 -18.16
CA VAL A 277 13.59 18.03 -16.95
C VAL A 277 15.04 17.68 -16.65
N ASP A 278 15.50 18.06 -15.47
CA ASP A 278 16.73 17.53 -14.87
C ASP A 278 16.35 16.33 -13.99
N ALA A 279 16.44 15.13 -14.55
CA ALA A 279 16.05 13.90 -13.86
C ALA A 279 17.11 13.49 -12.84
N GLN A 280 18.38 13.75 -13.14
CA GLN A 280 19.50 13.48 -12.23
C GLN A 280 19.41 14.31 -10.96
N ALA A 281 19.09 15.62 -11.04
CA ALA A 281 18.87 16.44 -9.86
C ALA A 281 17.67 15.94 -9.02
N ARG A 282 16.58 15.51 -9.66
CA ARG A 282 15.42 14.91 -8.98
C ARG A 282 15.79 13.62 -8.25
N GLN A 283 16.55 12.75 -8.89
CA GLN A 283 17.03 11.51 -8.28
C GLN A 283 17.97 11.78 -7.13
N ASN A 284 18.92 12.72 -7.27
CA ASN A 284 19.81 13.11 -6.18
C ASN A 284 19.04 13.63 -4.97
N LEU A 285 17.96 14.40 -5.16
CA LEU A 285 17.10 14.81 -4.05
C LEU A 285 16.44 13.61 -3.36
N MET A 286 15.97 12.60 -4.11
CA MET A 286 15.42 11.37 -3.52
C MET A 286 16.51 10.54 -2.81
N THR A 287 17.69 10.39 -3.41
CA THR A 287 18.81 9.65 -2.81
C THR A 287 19.37 10.34 -1.58
N LEU A 288 19.40 11.67 -1.54
CA LEU A 288 19.81 12.43 -0.34
C LEU A 288 18.83 12.24 0.81
N VAL A 289 17.54 12.09 0.50
CA VAL A 289 16.53 11.70 1.49
C VAL A 289 16.82 10.28 1.99
N GLU A 290 17.10 9.32 1.11
CA GLU A 290 17.52 7.94 1.47
C GLU A 290 18.83 7.88 2.28
N ALA A 291 19.78 8.77 2.02
CA ALA A 291 21.12 8.78 2.62
C ALA A 291 21.19 9.52 3.97
N GLN A 292 20.09 10.10 4.46
CA GLN A 292 20.01 10.55 5.86
C GLN A 292 20.05 9.31 6.78
N ASP A 293 21.24 9.12 7.34
CA ASP A 293 21.82 7.93 7.93
C ASP A 293 20.91 7.13 8.92
N PRO A 294 20.58 5.85 8.66
CA PRO A 294 19.94 4.96 9.64
C PRO A 294 20.90 4.49 10.76
N ASN A 295 22.21 4.77 10.65
CA ASN A 295 23.23 4.43 11.66
C ASN A 295 23.95 5.66 12.24
N GLY A 296 23.48 6.87 11.94
CA GLY A 296 24.01 8.10 12.51
C GLY A 296 23.68 8.20 13.99
N ILE A 297 24.53 7.64 14.86
CA ILE A 297 24.44 7.83 16.29
C ILE A 297 24.83 9.29 16.59
N LEU A 298 23.86 10.19 16.68
CA LEU A 298 24.02 11.41 17.45
C LEU A 298 23.81 11.06 18.92
N VAL A 299 24.93 10.84 19.62
CA VAL A 299 24.95 10.68 21.07
C VAL A 299 24.62 12.04 21.68
N ASP A 300 23.46 12.17 22.31
CA ASP A 300 23.25 13.30 23.22
C ASP A 300 24.20 13.16 24.42
N ASN A 301 24.53 14.25 25.11
CA ASN A 301 25.43 14.22 26.28
C ASN A 301 24.86 13.41 27.48
N GLN A 302 23.81 12.61 27.29
CA GLN A 302 23.11 11.82 28.30
C GLN A 302 23.03 10.33 27.98
N GLY A 303 23.51 9.88 26.81
CA GLY A 303 23.70 8.46 26.51
C GLY A 303 22.43 7.69 26.14
N ASN A 304 21.38 8.36 25.62
CA ASN A 304 20.17 7.67 25.18
C ASN A 304 20.20 7.30 23.68
N THR A 305 19.93 6.03 23.38
CA THR A 305 19.91 5.46 22.02
C THR A 305 18.46 5.32 21.54
N SER A 306 17.90 6.35 20.88
CA SER A 306 16.53 6.26 20.31
C SER A 306 16.28 7.11 19.06
N THR A 307 17.31 7.74 18.48
CA THR A 307 17.14 8.74 17.41
C THR A 307 17.28 8.20 15.97
N SER A 308 17.89 7.05 15.74
CA SER A 308 18.17 6.57 14.37
C SER A 308 16.94 6.01 13.63
N THR A 309 16.01 5.37 14.34
CA THR A 309 14.79 4.82 13.72
C THR A 309 13.84 5.91 13.22
N ILE A 310 13.73 7.03 13.96
CA ILE A 310 12.79 8.11 13.64
C ILE A 310 13.22 8.87 12.36
N VAL A 311 14.52 9.10 12.18
CA VAL A 311 15.06 9.74 10.97
C VAL A 311 14.81 8.87 9.74
N SER A 312 15.02 7.55 9.85
CA SER A 312 14.76 6.61 8.75
C SER A 312 13.27 6.54 8.36
N GLN A 313 12.36 6.64 9.33
CA GLN A 313 10.91 6.63 9.10
C GLN A 313 10.42 7.90 8.40
N ALA A 314 10.89 9.08 8.81
CA ALA A 314 10.53 10.35 8.19
C ALA A 314 11.01 10.43 6.73
N THR A 315 12.22 9.92 6.46
CA THR A 315 12.78 9.76 5.11
C THR A 315 11.89 8.87 4.24
N GLN A 316 11.48 7.69 4.74
CA GLN A 316 10.61 6.78 4.01
C GLN A 316 9.24 7.38 3.72
N GLN A 317 8.65 8.10 4.69
CA GLN A 317 7.38 8.81 4.50
C GLN A 317 7.47 9.87 3.41
N GLN A 318 8.56 10.65 3.37
CA GLN A 318 8.75 11.66 2.33
C GLN A 318 8.87 11.05 0.93
N ILE A 319 9.56 9.91 0.80
CA ILE A 319 9.66 9.16 -0.47
C ILE A 319 8.29 8.67 -0.92
N MET A 320 7.53 8.05 -0.01
CA MET A 320 6.17 7.57 -0.30
C MET A 320 5.25 8.74 -0.71
N PHE A 321 5.37 9.91 -0.07
CA PHE A 321 4.59 11.09 -0.42
C PHE A 321 4.88 11.59 -1.84
N GLU A 322 6.15 11.70 -2.24
CA GLU A 322 6.51 12.10 -3.60
C GLU A 322 6.07 11.06 -4.65
N GLN A 323 6.14 9.77 -4.31
CA GLN A 323 5.64 8.69 -5.18
C GLN A 323 4.11 8.72 -5.31
N GLN A 324 3.39 8.99 -4.22
CA GLN A 324 1.93 9.17 -4.23
C GLN A 324 1.52 10.36 -5.10
N LYS A 325 2.28 11.46 -5.05
CA LYS A 325 2.08 12.62 -5.92
C LYS A 325 2.29 12.26 -7.40
N LEU A 326 3.34 11.49 -7.73
CA LEU A 326 3.52 10.96 -9.09
C LEU A 326 2.31 10.13 -9.53
N PHE A 327 1.84 9.21 -8.69
CA PHE A 327 0.68 8.38 -9.02
C PHE A 327 -0.54 9.26 -9.28
N SER A 328 -0.83 10.21 -8.38
CA SER A 328 -1.95 11.14 -8.55
C SER A 328 -1.85 11.93 -9.87
N GLU A 329 -0.68 12.49 -10.20
CA GLU A 329 -0.44 13.24 -11.45
C GLU A 329 -0.67 12.39 -12.70
N MET A 330 -0.23 11.13 -12.66
CA MET A 330 -0.34 10.20 -13.78
C MET A 330 -1.76 9.68 -13.98
N TYR A 331 -2.47 9.33 -12.90
CA TYR A 331 -3.83 8.80 -12.95
C TYR A 331 -4.91 9.87 -13.14
N ALA A 332 -4.67 11.14 -12.80
CA ALA A 332 -5.63 12.22 -13.04
C ALA A 332 -5.97 12.39 -14.53
N HIS A 333 -5.03 12.06 -15.42
CA HIS A 333 -5.18 12.22 -16.87
C HIS A 333 -5.36 10.89 -17.63
N HIS A 334 -4.97 9.77 -17.02
CA HIS A 334 -5.23 8.42 -17.54
C HIS A 334 -5.88 7.58 -16.43
N PRO A 335 -7.19 7.73 -16.19
CA PRO A 335 -7.89 6.89 -15.22
C PRO A 335 -7.72 5.41 -15.58
N PRO A 336 -7.71 4.49 -14.60
CA PRO A 336 -7.75 3.07 -14.92
C PRO A 336 -8.98 2.76 -15.76
N LEU A 337 -8.79 2.10 -16.91
CA LEU A 337 -9.90 1.48 -17.64
C LEU A 337 -10.46 0.36 -16.76
N SER A 338 -11.78 0.20 -16.71
CA SER A 338 -12.44 -0.84 -15.91
C SER A 338 -11.87 -2.23 -16.21
N PRO A 339 -11.80 -3.14 -15.22
CA PRO A 339 -11.08 -4.42 -15.30
C PRO A 339 -11.56 -5.40 -16.39
N SER A 340 -12.63 -5.11 -17.12
CA SER A 340 -13.14 -5.95 -18.21
C SER A 340 -12.27 -5.95 -19.49
N HIS A 341 -11.31 -5.04 -19.63
CA HIS A 341 -10.48 -4.91 -20.84
C HIS A 341 -9.00 -5.31 -20.66
N GLU A 342 -8.56 -5.66 -19.44
CA GLU A 342 -7.17 -6.07 -19.16
C GLU A 342 -6.86 -7.53 -19.54
N ALA A 343 -7.87 -8.32 -19.98
CA ALA A 343 -7.74 -9.75 -20.18
C ALA A 343 -6.92 -10.19 -21.44
N TRP A 344 -6.52 -9.26 -22.31
CA TRP A 344 -5.86 -9.60 -23.59
C TRP A 344 -4.32 -9.44 -23.56
N ASP A 345 -3.76 -8.73 -22.57
CA ASP A 345 -2.33 -8.37 -22.56
C ASP A 345 -1.45 -9.32 -21.70
N ALA A 346 -2.05 -10.22 -20.93
CA ALA A 346 -1.33 -11.06 -19.97
C ALA A 346 -0.71 -12.36 -20.55
N SER A 347 -1.11 -12.80 -21.76
CA SER A 347 -0.71 -14.12 -22.28
C SER A 347 0.51 -14.13 -23.22
N SER A 348 1.24 -13.01 -23.37
CA SER A 348 2.28 -12.90 -24.41
C SER A 348 3.64 -12.38 -23.92
N MET A 349 3.96 -12.48 -22.62
CA MET A 349 5.21 -11.96 -22.06
C MET A 349 6.05 -12.94 -21.26
N ASP A 350 5.83 -14.25 -21.41
CA ASP A 350 6.85 -15.23 -21.01
C ASP A 350 7.91 -15.33 -22.12
N CYS A 351 9.18 -15.14 -21.73
CA CYS A 351 10.42 -15.15 -22.52
C CYS A 351 10.97 -13.76 -22.88
N LEU A 352 11.58 -13.06 -21.92
CA LEU A 352 12.60 -12.06 -22.23
C LEU A 352 13.81 -12.22 -21.31
N SER A 353 14.98 -12.47 -21.92
CA SER A 353 16.27 -12.32 -21.27
C SER A 353 16.58 -10.82 -21.09
N THR A 354 16.78 -10.39 -19.85
CA THR A 354 17.41 -9.11 -19.54
C THR A 354 18.81 -9.08 -20.15
N ILE A 355 19.01 -8.30 -21.22
CA ILE A 355 20.35 -8.00 -21.71
C ILE A 355 20.83 -6.76 -20.96
N SER A 356 21.70 -6.97 -19.98
CA SER A 356 22.57 -5.90 -19.47
C SER A 356 23.44 -5.41 -20.62
N ILE A 357 23.41 -4.11 -20.87
CA ILE A 357 24.36 -3.47 -21.78
C ILE A 357 25.73 -3.48 -21.08
N SER A 358 26.51 -4.53 -21.33
CA SER A 358 27.92 -4.61 -20.94
C SER A 358 28.81 -4.03 -22.03
N GLN A 359 29.85 -3.35 -21.56
CA GLN A 359 30.93 -2.72 -22.29
C GLN A 359 31.53 -3.62 -23.38
N THR A 360 31.82 -3.06 -24.55
CA THR A 360 32.79 -3.66 -25.48
C THR A 360 33.90 -2.67 -25.80
N THR A 361 35.09 -3.17 -25.53
CA THR A 361 36.44 -2.63 -25.65
C THR A 361 36.81 -2.16 -27.06
N THR A 362 37.46 -1.01 -27.08
CA THR A 362 38.28 -0.47 -28.17
C THR A 362 39.38 -1.46 -28.54
N THR A 363 39.49 -1.82 -29.82
CA THR A 363 40.71 -2.45 -30.36
C THR A 363 41.36 -1.44 -31.32
N THR A 364 42.57 -1.06 -30.96
CA THR A 364 43.50 -0.23 -31.73
C THR A 364 43.94 -0.94 -33.01
N ALA A 365 43.91 -0.22 -34.13
CA ALA A 365 44.72 -0.54 -35.30
C ALA A 365 45.24 0.76 -35.91
N ASP A 366 46.56 0.87 -35.83
CA ASP A 366 47.42 1.92 -36.32
C ASP A 366 47.53 1.85 -37.86
N SER A 367 47.40 2.97 -38.57
CA SER A 367 48.02 3.17 -39.89
C SER A 367 47.98 4.65 -40.30
N THR A 368 49.18 5.19 -40.46
CA THR A 368 49.54 6.45 -41.11
C THR A 368 49.15 6.45 -42.60
N MET A 369 48.72 7.60 -43.14
CA MET A 369 49.12 8.16 -44.44
C MET A 369 48.45 9.53 -44.67
N ASN A 370 49.23 10.45 -45.25
CA ASN A 370 48.94 11.85 -45.56
C ASN A 370 47.83 12.06 -46.61
N GLY A 371 47.24 13.26 -46.65
CA GLY A 371 46.54 13.78 -47.82
C GLY A 371 45.58 14.92 -47.50
N GLU A 372 46.01 16.15 -47.76
CA GLU A 372 45.14 17.32 -47.87
C GLU A 372 44.07 17.06 -48.95
N ASP A 373 42.79 17.18 -48.58
CA ASP A 373 41.72 17.44 -49.54
C ASP A 373 40.57 18.15 -48.83
N ALA A 374 40.27 19.35 -49.30
CA ALA A 374 39.14 20.16 -48.86
C ALA A 374 37.83 19.48 -49.28
N ARG A 375 37.32 18.56 -48.45
CA ARG A 375 35.98 17.99 -48.57
C ARG A 375 34.98 18.84 -47.79
N LEU A 376 33.95 19.28 -48.51
CA LEU A 376 32.71 19.80 -47.96
C LEU A 376 32.22 18.90 -46.80
N PRO A 377 31.75 19.47 -45.67
CA PRO A 377 31.36 18.68 -44.53
C PRO A 377 30.23 17.72 -44.92
N ALA A 378 30.42 16.45 -44.61
CA ALA A 378 29.39 15.42 -44.76
C ALA A 378 28.16 15.78 -43.92
N GLU A 379 26.96 15.43 -44.40
CA GLU A 379 25.67 15.61 -43.70
C GLU A 379 25.60 14.93 -42.30
N SER A 380 26.67 14.27 -41.83
CA SER A 380 26.75 13.58 -40.55
C SER A 380 27.06 14.49 -39.35
N ASP A 381 27.45 15.75 -39.56
CA ASP A 381 27.77 16.70 -38.48
C ASP A 381 26.70 17.79 -38.29
N MET A 382 25.48 17.61 -38.83
CA MET A 382 24.40 18.54 -38.57
C MET A 382 23.84 18.29 -37.16
N PRO A 383 24.00 19.22 -36.20
CA PRO A 383 23.36 19.05 -34.90
C PRO A 383 21.84 19.09 -35.12
N SER A 384 21.13 18.14 -34.49
CA SER A 384 19.67 17.88 -34.54
C SER A 384 18.74 19.08 -34.25
N TYR A 385 19.26 20.30 -34.10
CA TYR A 385 18.52 21.54 -33.97
C TYR A 385 17.75 21.87 -35.26
N GLY A 386 16.61 21.21 -35.50
CA GLY A 386 15.76 21.59 -36.63
C GLY A 386 14.60 20.68 -36.95
N VAL A 387 14.55 19.45 -36.44
CA VAL A 387 13.39 18.59 -36.69
C VAL A 387 12.24 19.08 -35.82
N LYS A 388 11.24 19.73 -36.43
CA LYS A 388 10.00 20.12 -35.75
C LYS A 388 9.39 18.89 -35.09
N ASN A 389 8.71 19.07 -33.96
CA ASN A 389 8.04 17.98 -33.23
C ASN A 389 9.00 16.92 -32.64
N SER A 390 10.27 17.28 -32.39
CA SER A 390 11.26 16.39 -31.78
C SER A 390 11.55 16.70 -30.32
N PHE A 391 12.10 15.72 -29.61
CA PHE A 391 12.62 15.84 -28.25
C PHE A 391 13.72 14.81 -28.01
N GLN A 392 14.51 15.02 -26.97
CA GLN A 392 15.72 14.24 -26.71
C GLN A 392 15.73 13.72 -25.27
N LEU A 393 15.98 12.42 -25.11
CA LEU A 393 16.31 11.79 -23.83
C LEU A 393 17.82 11.66 -23.69
N ARG A 394 18.33 12.08 -22.54
CA ARG A 394 19.74 11.91 -22.15
C ARG A 394 19.83 10.90 -21.03
N PHE A 395 20.90 10.11 -21.03
CA PHE A 395 21.16 9.07 -20.04
C PHE A 395 22.44 9.37 -19.26
N GLU A 396 22.59 8.73 -18.10
CA GLU A 396 23.75 8.92 -17.22
C GLU A 396 25.08 8.50 -17.85
N ASP A 397 25.06 7.56 -18.79
CA ASP A 397 26.23 7.09 -19.53
C ASP A 397 26.62 8.01 -20.71
N GLY A 398 25.97 9.16 -20.83
CA GLY A 398 26.18 10.12 -21.91
C GLY A 398 25.49 9.74 -23.22
N GLN A 399 24.75 8.62 -23.27
CA GLN A 399 23.94 8.28 -24.43
C GLN A 399 22.80 9.28 -24.61
N ILE A 400 22.46 9.49 -25.88
CA ILE A 400 21.42 10.41 -26.31
C ILE A 400 20.52 9.68 -27.29
N ILE A 401 19.21 9.79 -27.07
CA ILE A 401 18.19 9.28 -27.99
C ILE A 401 17.28 10.44 -28.38
N ASP A 402 17.26 10.75 -29.67
CA ASP A 402 16.36 11.71 -30.27
C ASP A 402 15.09 10.99 -30.75
N PHE A 403 13.95 11.61 -30.46
CA PHE A 403 12.63 11.17 -30.88
C PHE A 403 11.96 12.23 -31.74
N PHE A 404 11.21 11.78 -32.73
CA PHE A 404 10.36 12.59 -33.59
C PHE A 404 8.96 11.99 -33.65
N THR A 405 7.97 12.86 -33.68
CA THR A 405 6.54 12.51 -33.76
C THR A 405 5.91 13.21 -34.96
N ASP A 406 4.90 12.57 -35.55
CA ASP A 406 4.29 13.04 -36.80
C ASP A 406 3.45 14.32 -36.56
N SER A 407 2.97 14.54 -35.33
CA SER A 407 2.20 15.73 -34.92
C SER A 407 2.70 16.39 -33.63
N LEU A 408 2.37 17.68 -33.45
CA LEU A 408 2.64 18.41 -32.21
C LEU A 408 1.87 17.84 -31.01
N ASP A 409 0.63 17.41 -31.24
CA ASP A 409 -0.23 16.88 -30.18
C ASP A 409 0.34 15.56 -29.62
N GLU A 410 0.77 14.65 -30.49
CA GLU A 410 1.46 13.42 -30.08
C GLU A 410 2.75 13.73 -29.33
N ARG A 411 3.55 14.69 -29.82
CA ARG A 411 4.76 15.14 -29.10
C ARG A 411 4.42 15.56 -27.69
N ASP A 412 3.43 16.42 -27.54
CA ASP A 412 3.09 17.05 -26.27
C ASP A 412 2.50 16.02 -25.28
N GLU A 413 1.78 15.01 -25.78
CA GLU A 413 1.33 13.86 -24.97
C GLU A 413 2.51 13.05 -24.42
N TRP A 414 3.47 12.66 -25.28
CA TRP A 414 4.68 11.94 -24.85
C TRP A 414 5.52 12.76 -23.88
N LEU A 415 5.72 14.05 -24.18
CA LEU A 415 6.46 14.97 -23.32
C LEU A 415 5.80 15.13 -21.95
N ARG A 416 4.46 15.15 -21.88
CA ARG A 416 3.74 15.22 -20.61
C ARG A 416 4.06 14.03 -19.71
N LEU A 417 4.04 12.82 -20.27
CA LEU A 417 4.37 11.60 -19.52
C LEU A 417 5.83 11.56 -19.09
N PHE A 418 6.76 11.90 -20.00
CA PHE A 418 8.18 11.93 -19.65
C PHE A 418 8.49 12.99 -18.58
N LYS A 419 7.84 14.17 -18.62
CA LYS A 419 7.98 15.20 -17.58
C LYS A 419 7.58 14.71 -16.19
N ALA A 420 6.54 13.89 -16.11
CA ALA A 420 6.06 13.33 -14.86
C ALA A 420 6.97 12.19 -14.35
N ILE A 421 7.33 11.24 -15.23
CA ILE A 421 8.01 9.98 -14.86
C ILE A 421 9.51 10.15 -14.62
N LEU A 422 10.20 10.97 -15.43
CA LEU A 422 11.67 11.03 -15.41
C LEU A 422 12.19 11.55 -14.07
N GLY A 423 13.10 10.76 -13.49
CA GLY A 423 13.68 10.97 -12.17
C GLY A 423 12.78 10.61 -10.99
N ARG A 424 11.61 10.00 -11.22
CA ARG A 424 10.64 9.58 -10.18
C ARG A 424 10.17 8.13 -10.33
N VAL A 425 10.76 7.35 -11.23
CA VAL A 425 10.39 5.94 -11.45
C VAL A 425 10.58 5.17 -10.14
N PRO A 426 9.51 4.62 -9.54
CA PRO A 426 9.63 3.90 -8.28
C PRO A 426 10.28 2.53 -8.52
N LYS A 427 11.05 2.04 -7.54
CA LYS A 427 11.69 0.72 -7.57
C LYS A 427 10.81 -0.29 -6.83
N MET A 428 10.46 -1.38 -7.50
CA MET A 428 9.68 -2.45 -6.86
C MET A 428 10.42 -3.02 -5.64
N PRO A 429 9.78 -3.17 -4.48
CA PRO A 429 10.39 -3.79 -3.33
C PRO A 429 10.54 -5.28 -3.59
N SER A 430 11.65 -5.85 -3.10
CA SER A 430 12.02 -7.25 -3.34
C SER A 430 10.99 -8.25 -2.82
N TRP A 431 10.23 -7.91 -1.78
CA TRP A 431 9.19 -8.78 -1.20
C TRP A 431 7.92 -8.88 -2.06
N LEU A 432 7.70 -7.93 -2.98
CA LEU A 432 6.56 -7.89 -3.90
C LEU A 432 6.93 -8.27 -5.34
N ALA A 433 8.24 -8.40 -5.63
CA ALA A 433 8.80 -8.58 -6.96
C ALA A 433 8.55 -9.97 -7.55
#